data_AF-A0A366K4W8-F1
#
_entry.id   AF-A0A366K4W8-F1
#
_cell.length_a   1.000
_cell.length_b   1.000
_cell.length_c   1.000
_cell.angle_alpha   90.00
_cell.angle_beta   90.00
_cell.angle_gamma   90.00
#
_symmetry.space_group_name_H-M   'P 1'
#
loop_
_entity.id
_entity.type
_entity.pdbx_description
1 polymer ?
#
loop_
_entity_poly.entity_id
_entity_poly.type
_entity_poly.pdbx_seq_one_letter_code
_entity_poly.pdbx_strand_id
1 'polypeptide(L)'
;MNSLTDSKIPIKNLYYMLCYAWGHLAEKDMADVAREDEKDIKHLLTRILLVKLRSLIKRGFYREYKSYQKETGTLKGRILFQDSINTFSFKKGKMHCEFEEMNHGIVHN
;
A
#
# COMPACT_ATOMS: atom_id res chain seq x y z
N MET A 1 -33.64 -40.16 14.45
CA MET A 1 -33.04 -38.90 14.95
C MET A 1 -31.95 -38.50 13.97
N ASN A 2 -32.29 -37.76 12.92
CA ASN A 2 -31.31 -37.18 12.01
C ASN A 2 -31.15 -35.72 12.41
N SER A 3 -30.06 -35.41 13.12
CA SER A 3 -29.69 -34.05 13.45
C SER A 3 -29.55 -33.25 12.16
N LEU A 4 -30.30 -32.15 12.09
CA LEU A 4 -30.31 -31.14 11.05
C LEU A 4 -28.88 -30.89 10.56
N THR A 5 -28.65 -31.14 9.27
CA THR A 5 -27.40 -30.79 8.62
C THR A 5 -27.18 -29.29 8.81
N ASP A 6 -26.19 -28.96 9.62
CA ASP A 6 -25.71 -27.61 9.91
C ASP A 6 -25.53 -26.87 8.58
N SER A 7 -26.51 -26.04 8.22
CA SER A 7 -26.57 -25.35 6.93
C SER A 7 -25.56 -24.21 6.97
N LYS A 8 -24.28 -24.57 6.88
CA LYS A 8 -23.18 -23.62 6.92
C LYS A 8 -23.23 -22.78 5.65
N ILE A 9 -23.36 -21.47 5.84
CA ILE A 9 -23.29 -20.47 4.78
C ILE A 9 -21.97 -20.70 4.01
N PRO A 10 -22.01 -20.84 2.68
CA PRO A 10 -20.79 -20.94 1.88
C PRO A 10 -19.89 -19.73 2.14
N ILE A 11 -18.60 -19.95 2.38
CA ILE A 11 -17.68 -18.87 2.77
C ILE A 11 -17.53 -17.78 1.71
N LYS A 12 -17.70 -18.13 0.43
CA LYS A 12 -17.79 -17.15 -0.66
C LYS A 12 -18.91 -16.12 -0.47
N ASN A 13 -20.01 -16.49 0.17
CA ASN A 13 -21.13 -15.58 0.44
C ASN A 13 -20.76 -14.50 1.45
N LEU A 14 -19.87 -14.79 2.40
CA LEU A 14 -19.35 -13.78 3.32
C LEU A 14 -18.54 -12.72 2.56
N TYR A 15 -17.77 -13.13 1.54
CA TYR A 15 -17.07 -12.18 0.69
C TYR A 15 -18.03 -11.34 -0.17
N TYR A 16 -19.08 -11.94 -0.74
CA TYR A 16 -20.12 -11.17 -1.44
C TYR A 16 -20.79 -10.13 -0.55
N MET A 17 -21.13 -10.51 0.70
CA MET A 17 -21.69 -9.58 1.68
C MET A 17 -20.71 -8.46 2.05
N LEU A 18 -19.42 -8.78 2.16
CA LEU A 18 -18.38 -7.77 2.39
C LEU A 18 -18.27 -6.78 1.22
N CYS A 19 -18.24 -7.27 -0.03
CA CYS A 19 -18.25 -6.40 -1.22
C CYS A 19 -19.48 -5.49 -1.24
N TYR A 20 -20.63 -6.01 -0.84
CA TYR A 20 -21.86 -5.23 -0.73
C TYR A 20 -21.76 -4.16 0.35
N ALA A 21 -21.38 -4.52 1.58
CA ALA A 21 -21.25 -3.59 2.71
C ALA A 21 -20.20 -2.50 2.45
N TRP A 22 -19.14 -2.82 1.72
CA TRP A 22 -18.09 -1.87 1.34
C TRP A 22 -18.43 -1.06 0.07
N GLY A 23 -19.54 -1.35 -0.63
CA GLY A 23 -19.88 -0.65 -1.87
C GLY A 23 -18.95 -0.96 -3.05
N HIS A 24 -18.20 -2.06 -3.00
CA HIS A 24 -17.23 -2.49 -4.01
C HIS A 24 -17.72 -3.73 -4.77
N LEU A 25 -18.94 -3.66 -5.33
CA LEU A 25 -19.57 -4.80 -6.02
C LEU A 25 -18.79 -5.26 -7.27
N ALA A 26 -18.01 -4.37 -7.89
CA ALA A 26 -17.13 -4.72 -9.01
C ALA A 26 -16.05 -5.75 -8.62
N GLU A 27 -15.75 -5.92 -7.33
CA GLU A 27 -14.79 -6.92 -6.87
C GLU A 27 -15.40 -8.29 -6.59
N LYS A 28 -16.72 -8.45 -6.75
CA LYS A 28 -17.44 -9.70 -6.41
C LYS A 28 -16.84 -10.93 -7.09
N ASP A 29 -16.33 -10.79 -8.31
CA ASP A 29 -15.79 -11.91 -9.11
C ASP A 29 -14.48 -12.46 -8.49
N MET A 30 -13.86 -11.76 -7.54
CA MET A 30 -12.74 -12.29 -6.75
C MET A 30 -13.17 -13.47 -5.85
N ALA A 31 -14.47 -13.64 -5.60
CA ALA A 31 -15.01 -14.81 -4.92
C ALA A 31 -14.74 -16.12 -5.69
N ASP A 32 -14.55 -16.07 -7.01
CA ASP A 32 -14.24 -17.25 -7.83
C ASP A 32 -12.80 -17.72 -7.62
N VAL A 33 -11.97 -16.87 -7.00
CA VAL A 33 -10.70 -17.25 -6.40
C VAL A 33 -10.94 -17.90 -5.03
N ALA A 34 -12.11 -18.44 -4.72
CA ALA A 34 -12.31 -19.41 -3.64
C ALA A 34 -12.03 -20.83 -4.14
N ARG A 35 -11.72 -21.76 -3.25
CA ARG A 35 -11.65 -23.19 -3.57
C ARG A 35 -12.95 -23.81 -3.08
N GLU A 36 -13.37 -24.91 -3.70
CA GLU A 36 -14.60 -25.59 -3.31
C GLU A 36 -14.57 -26.09 -1.86
N ASP A 37 -13.38 -26.39 -1.33
CA ASP A 37 -13.13 -26.89 0.02
C ASP A 37 -12.66 -25.81 1.01
N GLU A 38 -12.72 -24.53 0.66
CA GLU A 38 -12.31 -23.45 1.55
C GLU A 38 -13.25 -23.39 2.76
N LYS A 39 -12.75 -23.73 3.97
CA LYS A 39 -13.53 -23.83 5.22
C LYS A 39 -13.44 -22.60 6.14
N ASP A 40 -12.57 -21.64 5.82
CA ASP A 40 -12.36 -20.43 6.63
C ASP A 40 -12.28 -19.18 5.73
N ILE A 41 -12.95 -18.11 6.16
CA ILE A 41 -12.89 -16.79 5.52
C ILE A 41 -11.46 -16.23 5.49
N LYS A 42 -10.62 -16.57 6.49
CA LYS A 42 -9.23 -16.11 6.54
C LYS A 42 -8.42 -16.59 5.34
N HIS A 43 -8.62 -17.85 4.94
CA HIS A 43 -7.92 -18.41 3.78
C HIS A 43 -8.39 -17.76 2.47
N LEU A 44 -9.72 -17.56 2.33
CA LEU A 44 -10.28 -16.84 1.19
C LEU A 44 -9.69 -15.42 1.08
N LEU A 45 -9.71 -14.64 2.16
CA LEU A 45 -9.18 -13.28 2.17
C LEU A 45 -7.68 -13.23 1.91
N THR A 46 -6.89 -14.16 2.47
CA THR A 46 -5.45 -14.25 2.21
C THR A 46 -5.17 -14.50 0.73
N ARG A 47 -5.94 -15.37 0.09
CA ARG A 47 -5.78 -15.69 -1.32
C ARG A 47 -6.19 -14.54 -2.23
N ILE A 48 -7.29 -13.87 -1.93
CA ILE A 48 -7.70 -12.64 -2.62
C ILE A 48 -6.61 -11.57 -2.47
N LEU A 49 -6.06 -11.39 -1.26
CA LEU A 49 -4.95 -10.46 -1.00
C LEU A 49 -3.73 -10.80 -1.84
N LEU A 50 -3.33 -12.08 -1.93
CA LEU A 50 -2.19 -12.50 -2.75
C LEU A 50 -2.39 -12.20 -4.24
N VAL A 51 -3.59 -12.44 -4.78
CA VAL A 51 -3.90 -12.13 -6.19
C VAL A 51 -3.84 -10.62 -6.43
N LYS A 52 -4.45 -9.82 -5.56
CA LYS A 52 -4.43 -8.35 -5.65
C LYS A 52 -3.01 -7.81 -5.51
N LEU A 53 -2.24 -8.30 -4.55
CA LEU A 53 -0.85 -7.89 -4.31
C LEU A 53 0.05 -8.20 -5.50
N ARG A 54 -0.09 -9.37 -6.13
CA ARG A 54 0.65 -9.69 -7.37
C ARG A 54 0.32 -8.71 -8.50
N SER A 55 -0.95 -8.35 -8.65
CA SER A 55 -1.36 -7.34 -9.63
C SER A 55 -0.78 -5.96 -9.29
N LEU A 56 -0.74 -5.59 -8.01
CA LEU A 56 -0.19 -4.32 -7.55
C LEU A 56 1.31 -4.24 -7.77
N ILE A 57 2.06 -5.28 -7.41
CA ILE A 57 3.50 -5.38 -7.64
C ILE A 57 3.84 -5.24 -9.14
N LYS A 58 3.06 -5.87 -10.02
CA LYS A 58 3.24 -5.75 -11.48
C LYS A 58 3.02 -4.33 -12.00
N ARG A 59 2.05 -3.60 -11.43
CA ARG A 59 1.78 -2.20 -11.81
C ARG A 59 2.75 -1.21 -11.18
N GLY A 60 3.42 -1.61 -10.09
CA GLY A 60 4.24 -0.75 -9.25
C GLY A 60 3.43 -0.14 -8.12
N PHE A 61 4.03 -0.03 -6.94
CA PHE A 61 3.43 0.67 -5.80
C PHE A 61 3.32 2.16 -6.07
N TYR A 62 2.30 2.78 -5.48
CA TYR A 62 2.13 4.23 -5.57
C TYR A 62 3.33 4.93 -4.93
N ARG A 63 3.70 6.09 -5.46
CA ARG A 63 4.81 6.88 -4.93
C ARG A 63 4.34 8.31 -4.78
N GLU A 64 4.75 8.95 -3.70
CA GLU A 64 4.50 10.37 -3.49
C GLU A 64 5.82 11.11 -3.34
N TYR A 65 5.79 12.41 -3.64
CA TYR A 65 6.89 13.30 -3.35
C TYR A 65 6.95 13.56 -1.84
N LYS A 66 8.10 13.30 -1.25
CA LYS A 66 8.42 13.72 0.12
C LYS A 66 9.45 14.84 0.07
N SER A 67 9.18 15.91 0.81
CA SER A 67 10.15 16.98 1.00
C SER A 67 11.25 16.55 1.98
N TYR A 68 12.48 16.84 1.61
CA TYR A 68 13.67 16.63 2.41
C TYR A 68 14.48 17.92 2.48
N GLN A 69 14.93 18.26 3.68
CA GLN A 69 15.90 19.32 3.93
C GLN A 69 17.18 18.69 4.48
N LYS A 70 18.28 18.76 3.72
CA LYS A 70 19.55 18.09 4.06
C LYS A 70 20.76 18.92 3.65
N GLU A 71 21.86 18.78 4.39
CA GLU A 71 23.18 19.28 3.98
C GLU A 71 23.80 18.32 2.96
N THR A 72 23.92 18.74 1.70
CA THR A 72 24.39 17.90 0.60
C THR A 72 25.60 18.53 -0.09
N GLY A 73 26.53 17.68 -0.58
CA GLY A 73 27.66 18.13 -1.41
C GLY A 73 27.27 18.38 -2.87
N THR A 74 26.11 17.88 -3.29
CA THR A 74 25.52 18.12 -4.60
C THR A 74 24.34 19.07 -4.45
N LEU A 75 24.26 20.08 -5.32
CA LEU A 75 23.15 21.02 -5.32
C LEU A 75 21.94 20.39 -6.00
N LYS A 76 20.81 20.32 -5.29
CA LYS A 76 19.54 19.78 -5.79
C LYS A 76 18.39 20.55 -5.16
N GLY A 77 17.41 20.94 -5.98
CA GLY A 77 16.24 21.67 -5.50
C GLY A 77 16.57 23.10 -5.06
N ARG A 78 15.91 23.55 -3.99
CA ARG A 78 16.04 24.89 -3.43
C ARG A 78 17.21 24.95 -2.47
N ILE A 79 18.15 25.87 -2.70
CA ILE A 79 19.27 26.12 -1.80
C ILE A 79 18.80 27.01 -0.64
N LEU A 80 19.07 26.58 0.58
CA LEU A 80 18.81 27.34 1.80
C LEU A 80 20.09 28.08 2.20
N PHE A 81 20.28 29.25 1.59
CA PHE A 81 21.48 30.07 1.78
C PHE A 81 21.67 30.50 3.23
N GLN A 82 20.61 30.89 3.92
CA GLN A 82 20.68 31.35 5.30
C GLN A 82 21.23 30.26 6.22
N ASP A 83 20.69 29.05 6.15
CA ASP A 83 21.18 27.89 6.91
C ASP A 83 22.63 27.55 6.53
N SER A 84 22.95 27.57 5.23
CA SER A 84 24.29 27.25 4.70
C SER A 84 25.37 28.21 5.15
N ILE A 85 25.04 29.50 5.21
CA ILE A 85 25.93 30.55 5.69
C ILE A 85 26.11 30.42 7.20
N ASN A 86 25.01 30.26 7.95
CA ASN A 86 25.03 30.15 9.41
C ASN A 86 25.83 28.95 9.91
N THR A 87 25.76 27.80 9.23
CA THR A 87 26.54 26.60 9.59
C THR A 87 27.89 26.50 8.89
N PHE A 88 28.26 27.49 8.07
CA PHE A 88 29.46 27.48 7.23
C PHE A 88 29.63 26.19 6.40
N SER A 89 28.51 25.60 5.92
CA SER A 89 28.53 24.31 5.20
C SER A 89 29.38 24.37 3.93
N PHE A 90 29.46 25.54 3.32
CA PHE A 90 30.24 25.79 2.11
C PHE A 90 31.74 25.55 2.30
N LYS A 91 32.28 25.73 3.52
CA LYS A 91 33.68 25.40 3.82
C LYS A 91 33.96 23.90 3.72
N LYS A 92 32.93 23.06 3.84
CA LYS A 92 33.01 21.61 3.67
C LYS A 92 32.59 21.18 2.26
N GLY A 93 32.39 22.12 1.34
CA GLY A 93 31.89 21.85 -0.01
C GLY A 93 30.43 21.40 -0.03
N LYS A 94 29.61 21.81 0.95
CA LYS A 94 28.20 21.42 1.06
C LYS A 94 27.26 22.63 1.21
N MET A 95 25.99 22.43 0.91
CA MET A 95 24.93 23.41 1.18
C MET A 95 23.69 22.72 1.74
N HIS A 96 22.96 23.42 2.60
CA HIS A 96 21.61 23.00 3.00
C HIS A 96 20.68 23.20 1.82
N CYS A 97 20.04 22.11 1.40
CA CYS A 97 19.14 22.09 0.26
C CYS A 97 17.80 21.47 0.67
N GLU A 98 16.72 22.05 0.18
CA GLU A 98 15.37 21.52 0.26
C GLU A 98 14.96 20.98 -1.12
N PHE A 99 14.57 19.72 -1.18
CA PHE A 99 14.15 19.09 -2.43
C PHE A 99 13.11 18.01 -2.19
N GLU A 100 12.36 17.71 -3.24
CA GLU A 100 11.41 16.62 -3.24
C GLU A 100 12.02 15.36 -3.84
N GLU A 101 11.72 14.22 -3.24
CA GLU A 101 12.12 12.92 -3.74
C GLU A 101 10.93 11.97 -3.76
N MET A 102 10.77 11.27 -4.89
CA MET A 102 9.68 10.33 -5.11
C MET A 102 9.95 9.06 -4.32
N ASN A 103 9.11 8.77 -3.33
CA ASN A 103 9.30 7.70 -2.36
C ASN A 103 8.06 6.80 -2.25
N HIS A 104 8.29 5.51 -1.98
CA HIS A 104 7.24 4.54 -1.69
C HIS A 104 6.82 4.51 -0.21
N GLY A 105 7.60 5.08 0.71
CA GLY A 105 7.37 5.01 2.16
C GLY A 105 6.22 5.89 2.63
N ILE A 106 5.03 5.72 2.07
CA ILE A 106 3.81 6.48 2.35
C ILE A 106 2.85 5.61 3.15
N VAL A 107 1.91 6.21 3.88
CA VAL A 107 0.99 5.46 4.77
C VAL A 107 0.10 4.47 4.01
N HIS A 108 -0.18 4.74 2.73
CA HIS A 108 -1.01 3.89 1.89
C HIS A 108 -0.34 2.56 1.51
N ASN A 109 0.98 2.52 1.42
CA ASN A 109 1.76 1.34 1.01
C ASN A 109 2.18 0.49 2.21
#